data_AF-A0A2Y9BCU5-F1
#
_entry.id   AF-A0A2Y9BCU5-F1
#
_cell.length_a   1.000
_cell.length_b   1.000
_cell.length_c   1.000
_cell.angle_alpha   90.00
_cell.angle_beta   90.00
_cell.angle_gamma   90.00
#
_symmetry.space_group_name_H-M   'P 1'
#
loop_
_entity.id
_entity.type
_entity.pdbx_description
1 polymer ?
#
loop_
_entity_poly.entity_id
_entity_poly.type
_entity_poly.pdbx_seq_one_letter_code
_entity_poly.pdbx_strand_id
1 'polypeptide(L)'
;MYTGSMILLCVIAAVYTASVSLGKEYDLQVINLLRSTRYGRRNLLCNKLLSVSFFVFITAILVRIPMLQQIGRQYPMELWNVRVQSLSSASQFTGNYTIAEYVILVFVGQFLGMMILVFTVMALSTWVKDSIITMVIAAVVFILPLILEWNGFFVVSQFSLNGILETHRLLQSSNTVKVCYAMMFIIALPCVCIWSFHKTCKGSR
;
A
#
# COMPACT_ATOMS: atom_id res chain seq x y z
N MET A 1 19.98 -2.96 -0.46
CA MET A 1 19.62 -3.95 0.58
C MET A 1 18.67 -3.41 1.65
N TYR A 2 18.85 -2.18 2.16
CA TYR A 2 17.95 -1.63 3.20
C TYR A 2 16.52 -1.28 2.74
N THR A 3 16.31 -0.95 1.46
CA THR A 3 14.99 -0.54 0.98
C THR A 3 13.96 -1.68 0.98
N GLY A 4 14.35 -2.87 0.54
CA GLY A 4 13.45 -4.04 0.49
C GLY A 4 13.00 -4.47 1.89
N SER A 5 13.92 -4.58 2.85
CA SER A 5 13.60 -5.00 4.22
C SER A 5 12.68 -4.01 4.95
N MET A 6 12.84 -2.71 4.71
CA MET A 6 11.98 -1.67 5.29
C MET A 6 10.56 -1.69 4.69
N ILE A 7 10.42 -2.02 3.40
CA ILE A 7 9.11 -2.17 2.75
C ILE A 7 8.38 -3.42 3.26
N LEU A 8 9.09 -4.52 3.48
CA LEU A 8 8.52 -5.72 4.08
C LEU A 8 7.97 -5.45 5.49
N LEU A 9 8.72 -4.71 6.33
CA LEU A 9 8.24 -4.26 7.63
C LEU A 9 6.99 -3.39 7.51
N CYS A 10 6.95 -2.49 6.53
CA CYS A 10 5.78 -1.65 6.23
C CYS A 10 4.55 -2.50 5.90
N VAL A 11 4.69 -3.49 5.01
CA VAL A 11 3.60 -4.38 4.60
C VAL A 11 3.10 -5.22 5.77
N ILE A 12 4.00 -5.78 6.58
CA ILE A 12 3.64 -6.53 7.78
C ILE A 12 2.87 -5.63 8.76
N ALA A 13 3.34 -4.41 9.01
CA ALA A 13 2.65 -3.47 9.90
C ALA A 13 1.27 -3.07 9.37
N ALA A 14 1.11 -2.86 8.07
CA ALA A 14 -0.18 -2.55 7.44
C ALA A 14 -1.16 -3.73 7.54
N VAL A 15 -0.71 -4.96 7.26
CA VAL A 15 -1.52 -6.17 7.38
C VAL A 15 -1.93 -6.38 8.84
N TYR A 16 -0.98 -6.27 9.78
CA TYR A 16 -1.25 -6.44 11.20
C TYR A 16 -2.26 -5.42 11.74
N THR A 17 -2.07 -4.13 11.43
CA THR A 17 -2.99 -3.07 11.87
C THR A 17 -4.39 -3.23 11.29
N ALA A 18 -4.51 -3.61 10.01
CA ALA A 18 -5.80 -3.90 9.38
C ALA A 18 -6.48 -5.12 10.05
N SER A 19 -5.74 -6.21 10.25
CA SER A 19 -6.27 -7.44 10.86
C SER A 19 -6.67 -7.27 12.31
N VAL A 20 -5.86 -6.59 13.14
CA VAL A 20 -6.19 -6.31 14.56
C VAL A 20 -7.43 -5.45 14.68
N SER A 21 -7.59 -4.48 13.78
CA SER A 21 -8.80 -3.65 13.79
C SER A 21 -10.04 -4.53 13.61
N LEU A 22 -10.01 -5.45 12.65
CA LEU A 22 -11.15 -6.30 12.28
C LEU A 22 -11.36 -7.49 13.23
N GLY A 23 -10.29 -8.11 13.73
CA GLY A 23 -10.34 -9.32 14.56
C GLY A 23 -11.14 -9.16 15.85
N LYS A 24 -11.03 -7.99 16.50
CA LYS A 24 -11.81 -7.69 17.70
C LYS A 24 -13.31 -7.77 17.49
N GLU A 25 -13.82 -7.47 16.29
CA GLU A 25 -15.27 -7.49 16.01
C GLU A 25 -15.80 -8.89 15.71
N TYR A 26 -14.98 -9.73 15.09
CA TYR A 26 -15.33 -11.13 14.83
C TYR A 26 -15.30 -11.95 16.12
N ASP A 27 -14.29 -11.75 16.97
CA ASP A 27 -14.14 -12.49 18.23
C ASP A 27 -15.20 -12.09 19.28
N LEU A 28 -15.57 -10.80 19.36
CA LEU A 28 -16.54 -10.31 20.34
C LEU A 28 -18.01 -10.52 19.94
N GLN A 29 -18.30 -11.15 18.79
CA GLN A 29 -19.66 -11.35 18.24
C GLN A 29 -20.53 -10.07 18.14
N VAL A 30 -19.92 -8.88 18.25
CA VAL A 30 -20.59 -7.57 18.16
C VAL A 30 -21.22 -7.36 16.78
N ILE A 31 -20.83 -8.16 15.79
CA ILE A 31 -21.46 -8.25 14.45
C ILE A 31 -22.98 -8.46 14.54
N ASN A 32 -23.48 -9.20 15.54
CA ASN A 32 -24.91 -9.40 15.72
C ASN A 32 -25.61 -8.14 16.26
N LEU A 33 -24.95 -7.35 17.10
CA LEU A 33 -25.46 -6.06 17.58
C LEU A 33 -25.37 -4.98 16.48
N LEU A 34 -24.37 -5.03 15.61
CA LEU A 34 -24.25 -4.12 14.46
C LEU A 34 -25.23 -4.46 13.33
N ARG A 35 -25.76 -5.69 13.29
CA ARG A 35 -26.85 -6.09 12.38
C ARG A 35 -28.16 -5.37 12.67
N SER A 36 -28.39 -4.90 13.90
CA SER A 36 -29.62 -4.21 14.28
C SER A 36 -29.62 -2.70 13.95
N THR A 37 -28.46 -2.11 13.62
CA THR A 37 -28.32 -0.66 13.38
C THR A 37 -27.84 -0.33 11.97
N ARG A 38 -28.80 -0.03 11.07
CA ARG A 38 -28.56 0.23 9.63
C ARG A 38 -27.58 1.37 9.34
N TYR A 39 -27.58 2.44 10.14
CA TYR A 39 -26.73 3.63 9.93
C TYR A 39 -25.41 3.58 10.69
N GLY A 40 -25.34 2.84 11.81
CA GLY A 40 -24.12 2.72 12.63
C GLY A 40 -22.99 1.97 11.92
N ARG A 41 -23.32 0.93 11.15
CA ARG A 41 -22.33 0.05 10.49
C ARG A 41 -21.44 0.78 9.48
N ARG A 42 -22.01 1.66 8.64
CA ARG A 42 -21.23 2.38 7.62
C ARG A 42 -20.31 3.42 8.27
N ASN A 43 -20.81 4.12 9.28
CA ASN A 43 -20.02 5.12 10.00
C ASN A 43 -18.87 4.47 10.80
N LEU A 44 -19.13 3.31 11.41
CA LEU A 44 -18.13 2.52 12.11
C LEU A 44 -17.03 2.02 11.16
N LEU A 45 -17.39 1.48 9.99
CA LEU A 45 -16.41 1.09 8.97
C LEU A 45 -15.60 2.28 8.43
N CYS A 46 -16.23 3.44 8.19
CA CYS A 46 -15.53 4.65 7.77
C CYS A 46 -14.54 5.16 8.82
N ASN A 47 -14.95 5.28 10.08
CA ASN A 47 -14.07 5.74 11.16
C ASN A 47 -12.89 4.77 11.37
N LYS A 48 -13.11 3.48 11.13
CA LYS A 48 -12.07 2.45 11.23
C LYS A 48 -11.08 2.54 10.08
N LEU A 49 -11.55 2.69 8.85
CA LEU A 49 -10.68 2.96 7.70
C LEU A 49 -9.88 4.24 7.91
N LEU A 50 -10.48 5.28 8.49
CA LEU A 50 -9.80 6.52 8.82
C LEU A 50 -8.71 6.32 9.89
N SER A 51 -9.00 5.54 10.94
CA SER A 51 -8.02 5.19 11.98
C SER A 51 -6.85 4.39 11.41
N VAL A 52 -7.11 3.33 10.64
CA VAL A 52 -6.04 2.50 10.03
C VAL A 52 -5.23 3.31 9.02
N SER A 53 -5.88 4.17 8.23
CA SER A 53 -5.21 5.08 7.30
C SER A 53 -4.25 6.04 8.01
N PHE A 54 -4.64 6.57 9.18
CA PHE A 54 -3.76 7.42 9.98
C PHE A 54 -2.51 6.69 10.49
N PHE A 55 -2.66 5.47 11.00
CA PHE A 55 -1.52 4.64 11.40
C PHE A 55 -0.60 4.33 10.22
N VAL A 56 -1.18 4.01 9.07
CA VAL A 56 -0.43 3.68 7.84
C VAL A 56 0.29 4.90 7.27
N PHE A 57 -0.27 6.11 7.41
CA PHE A 57 0.41 7.34 7.05
C PHE A 57 1.67 7.56 7.90
N ILE A 58 1.58 7.35 9.22
CA ILE A 58 2.72 7.47 10.13
C ILE A 58 3.80 6.46 9.79
N THR A 59 3.44 5.20 9.56
CA THR A 59 4.43 4.16 9.19
C THR A 59 5.08 4.43 7.84
N ALA A 60 4.33 4.93 6.86
CA ALA A 60 4.87 5.32 5.56
C ALA A 60 5.90 6.46 5.68
N ILE A 61 5.64 7.47 6.52
CA ILE A 61 6.61 8.54 6.82
C ILE A 61 7.87 7.94 7.44
N LEU A 62 7.73 7.18 8.52
CA LEU A 62 8.84 6.62 9.28
C LEU A 62 9.78 5.77 8.42
N VAL A 63 9.21 4.95 7.53
CA VAL A 63 9.98 4.08 6.65
C VAL A 63 10.76 4.85 5.57
N ARG A 64 10.36 6.08 5.22
CA ARG A 64 11.05 6.87 4.18
C ARG A 64 12.11 7.85 4.70
N ILE A 65 12.14 8.10 6.01
CA ILE A 65 13.20 8.89 6.68
C ILE A 65 14.63 8.44 6.27
N PRO A 66 15.00 7.15 6.29
CA PRO A 66 16.38 6.76 5.96
C PRO A 66 16.77 7.07 4.50
N MET A 67 15.82 7.01 3.56
CA MET A 67 16.10 7.39 2.17
C MET A 67 16.32 8.90 2.05
N LEU A 68 15.53 9.71 2.75
CA LEU A 68 15.70 11.17 2.79
C LEU A 68 17.04 11.56 3.41
N GLN A 69 17.47 10.86 4.47
CA GLN A 69 18.77 11.06 5.09
C GLN A 69 19.93 10.71 4.15
N GLN A 70 19.81 9.65 3.36
CA GLN A 70 20.84 9.29 2.37
C GLN A 70 20.97 10.34 1.26
N ILE A 71 19.84 10.82 0.72
CA ILE A 71 19.84 11.87 -0.31
C ILE A 71 20.39 13.19 0.26
N GLY A 72 19.95 13.58 1.46
CA GLY A 72 20.38 14.82 2.11
C GLY A 72 21.87 14.84 2.51
N ARG A 73 22.50 13.67 2.72
CA ARG A 73 23.96 13.58 2.93
C ARG A 73 24.76 13.71 1.63
N GLN A 74 24.19 13.31 0.49
CA GLN A 74 24.88 13.32 -0.79
C GLN A 74 24.67 14.61 -1.59
N TYR A 75 23.56 15.31 -1.37
CA TYR A 75 23.21 16.53 -2.10
C TYR A 75 22.78 17.65 -1.14
N PRO A 76 23.55 18.75 -1.04
CA PRO A 76 23.11 19.93 -0.30
C PRO A 76 21.84 20.52 -0.92
N MET A 77 21.03 21.18 -0.10
CA MET A 77 19.68 21.67 -0.45
C MET A 77 19.63 22.56 -1.69
N GLU A 78 20.72 23.25 -2.01
CA GLU A 78 20.85 24.13 -3.18
C GLU A 78 20.81 23.36 -4.52
N LEU A 79 21.15 22.07 -4.54
CA LEU A 79 21.15 21.23 -5.75
C LEU A 79 19.86 20.42 -5.95
N TRP A 80 18.80 20.66 -5.17
CA TRP A 80 17.55 19.90 -5.28
C TRP A 80 16.76 20.18 -6.57
N ASN A 81 17.04 21.31 -7.21
CA ASN A 81 16.45 21.67 -8.51
C ASN A 81 17.21 21.04 -9.70
N VAL A 82 18.24 20.23 -9.44
CA VAL A 82 19.00 19.51 -10.48
C VAL A 82 18.18 18.33 -10.99
N ARG A 83 18.43 17.95 -12.25
CA ARG A 83 17.79 16.81 -12.90
C ARG A 83 18.11 15.50 -12.17
N VAL A 84 17.08 14.68 -11.99
CA VAL A 84 17.12 13.36 -11.31
C VAL A 84 18.12 12.39 -11.95
N GLN A 85 18.40 12.55 -13.25
CA GLN A 85 19.35 11.73 -14.00
C GLN A 85 20.80 11.80 -13.48
N SER A 86 21.11 12.81 -12.66
CA SER A 86 22.41 12.93 -11.99
C SER A 86 22.61 11.91 -10.86
N LEU A 87 21.54 11.26 -10.38
CA LEU A 87 21.65 10.17 -9.41
C LEU A 87 21.98 8.87 -10.15
N SER A 88 23.00 8.15 -9.68
CA SER A 88 23.35 6.80 -10.18
C SER A 88 22.14 5.85 -10.14
N SER A 89 21.31 5.97 -9.10
CA SER A 89 20.08 5.21 -8.92
C SER A 89 18.94 5.61 -9.87
N ALA A 90 18.98 6.76 -10.55
CA ALA A 90 17.87 7.26 -11.37
C ALA A 90 18.30 7.67 -12.80
N SER A 91 19.49 7.25 -13.23
CA SER A 91 20.06 7.51 -14.56
C SER A 91 19.18 7.06 -15.72
N GLN A 92 18.42 5.98 -15.56
CA GLN A 92 17.51 5.42 -16.58
C GLN A 92 16.15 6.13 -16.66
N PHE A 93 15.92 7.15 -15.83
CA PHE A 93 14.64 7.84 -15.78
C PHE A 93 14.50 8.82 -16.97
N THR A 94 13.53 8.56 -17.84
CA THR A 94 13.30 9.31 -19.10
C THR A 94 12.50 10.60 -18.92
N GLY A 95 12.03 10.91 -17.71
CA GLY A 95 11.22 12.10 -17.43
C GLY A 95 12.07 13.29 -16.96
N ASN A 96 11.65 14.50 -17.36
CA ASN A 96 12.25 15.76 -16.93
C ASN A 96 11.72 16.17 -15.54
N TYR A 97 12.08 15.43 -14.49
CA TYR A 97 11.76 15.82 -13.12
C TYR A 97 13.01 16.27 -12.36
N THR A 98 12.79 17.21 -11.44
CA THR A 98 13.77 17.64 -10.44
C THR A 98 13.87 16.61 -9.32
N ILE A 99 14.97 16.61 -8.57
CA ILE A 99 15.17 15.67 -7.44
C ILE A 99 14.05 15.83 -6.41
N ALA A 100 13.61 17.07 -6.15
CA ALA A 100 12.49 17.37 -5.26
C ALA A 100 11.17 16.71 -5.73
N GLU A 101 10.80 16.90 -7.00
CA GLU A 101 9.58 16.30 -7.58
C GLU A 101 9.61 14.78 -7.54
N TYR A 102 10.78 14.18 -7.80
CA TYR A 102 10.95 12.73 -7.75
C TYR A 102 10.75 12.17 -6.34
N VAL A 103 11.31 12.83 -5.32
CA VAL A 103 11.11 12.44 -3.92
C VAL A 103 9.63 12.54 -3.53
N ILE A 104 8.94 13.60 -3.95
CA ILE A 104 7.50 13.78 -3.72
C ILE A 104 6.70 12.66 -4.41
N LEU A 105 6.98 12.36 -5.69
CA LEU A 105 6.28 11.30 -6.43
C LEU A 105 6.46 9.92 -5.79
N VAL A 106 7.67 9.62 -5.36
CA VAL A 106 7.99 8.36 -4.66
C VAL A 106 7.20 8.27 -3.36
N PHE A 107 7.14 9.35 -2.59
CA PHE A 107 6.40 9.42 -1.33
C PHE A 107 4.89 9.26 -1.53
N VAL A 108 4.32 9.99 -2.51
CA VAL A 108 2.90 9.92 -2.86
C VAL A 108 2.51 8.52 -3.32
N GLY A 109 3.31 7.89 -4.19
CA GLY A 109 2.96 6.56 -4.68
C GLY A 109 3.11 5.47 -3.62
N GLN A 110 4.06 5.59 -2.68
CA GLN A 110 4.13 4.68 -1.53
C GLN A 110 2.89 4.82 -0.65
N PHE A 111 2.45 6.05 -0.37
CA PHE A 111 1.22 6.30 0.38
C PHE A 111 -0.01 5.69 -0.33
N LEU A 112 -0.14 5.91 -1.64
CA LEU A 112 -1.22 5.32 -2.44
C LEU A 112 -1.19 3.79 -2.42
N GLY A 113 -0.02 3.18 -2.59
CA GLY A 113 0.14 1.71 -2.55
C GLY A 113 -0.29 1.11 -1.22
N MET A 114 0.09 1.75 -0.11
CA MET A 114 -0.29 1.33 1.23
C MET A 114 -1.80 1.48 1.47
N MET A 115 -2.40 2.57 0.98
CA MET A 115 -3.85 2.75 1.05
C MET A 115 -4.60 1.66 0.28
N ILE A 116 -4.16 1.37 -0.96
CA ILE A 116 -4.73 0.29 -1.78
C ILE A 116 -4.64 -1.03 -1.02
N LEU A 117 -3.47 -1.36 -0.46
CA LEU A 117 -3.25 -2.58 0.33
C LEU A 117 -4.24 -2.67 1.51
N VAL A 118 -4.39 -1.62 2.32
CA VAL A 118 -5.36 -1.62 3.43
C VAL A 118 -6.78 -1.85 2.92
N PHE A 119 -7.20 -1.18 1.85
CA PHE A 119 -8.51 -1.39 1.25
C PHE A 119 -8.70 -2.85 0.81
N THR A 120 -7.68 -3.48 0.22
CA THR A 120 -7.75 -4.89 -0.19
C THR A 120 -7.91 -5.84 0.98
N VAL A 121 -7.13 -5.66 2.05
CA VAL A 121 -7.16 -6.54 3.24
C VAL A 121 -8.50 -6.39 3.95
N MET A 122 -8.99 -5.17 4.07
CA MET A 122 -10.29 -4.91 4.68
C MET A 122 -11.43 -5.51 3.83
N ALA A 123 -11.39 -5.37 2.50
CA ALA A 123 -12.37 -5.99 1.61
C ALA A 123 -12.33 -7.52 1.71
N LEU A 124 -11.14 -8.12 1.66
CA LEU A 124 -10.92 -9.56 1.83
C LEU A 124 -11.45 -10.05 3.18
N SER A 125 -11.28 -9.27 4.24
CA SER A 125 -11.84 -9.57 5.55
C SER A 125 -13.36 -9.66 5.56
N THR A 126 -14.04 -8.74 4.88
CA THR A 126 -15.51 -8.81 4.79
C THR A 126 -16.03 -10.04 4.04
N TRP A 127 -15.24 -10.62 3.13
CA TRP A 127 -15.62 -11.80 2.35
C TRP A 127 -15.41 -13.10 3.13
N VAL A 128 -14.23 -13.27 3.72
CA VAL A 128 -13.85 -14.49 4.44
C VAL A 128 -14.58 -14.60 5.78
N LYS A 129 -14.87 -13.46 6.44
CA LYS A 129 -15.56 -13.38 7.74
C LYS A 129 -14.81 -14.02 8.92
N ASP A 130 -13.55 -14.39 8.73
CA ASP A 130 -12.66 -14.90 9.78
C ASP A 130 -11.35 -14.13 9.80
N SER A 131 -11.05 -13.47 10.92
CA SER A 131 -9.88 -12.58 11.00
C SER A 131 -8.55 -13.32 10.83
N ILE A 132 -8.38 -14.48 11.46
CA ILE A 132 -7.16 -15.28 11.38
C ILE A 132 -6.90 -15.73 9.93
N ILE A 133 -7.92 -16.28 9.27
CA ILE A 133 -7.81 -16.74 7.88
C ILE A 133 -7.49 -15.56 6.96
N THR A 134 -8.07 -14.39 7.19
CA THR A 134 -7.81 -13.20 6.38
C THR A 134 -6.38 -12.69 6.54
N MET A 135 -5.83 -12.79 7.74
CA MET A 135 -4.46 -12.40 8.03
C MET A 135 -3.47 -13.36 7.37
N VAL A 136 -3.74 -14.67 7.40
CA VAL A 136 -2.92 -15.68 6.71
C VAL A 136 -2.99 -15.49 5.19
N ILE A 137 -4.17 -15.33 4.61
CA ILE A 137 -4.33 -15.09 3.17
C ILE A 137 -3.62 -13.80 2.76
N ALA A 138 -3.81 -12.70 3.50
CA ALA A 138 -3.14 -11.43 3.22
C ALA A 138 -1.61 -11.55 3.32
N ALA A 139 -1.11 -12.26 4.34
CA ALA A 139 0.32 -12.54 4.47
C ALA A 139 0.85 -13.32 3.26
N VAL A 140 0.17 -14.39 2.84
CA VAL A 140 0.59 -15.18 1.66
C VAL A 140 0.52 -14.34 0.38
N VAL A 141 -0.54 -13.56 0.17
CA VAL A 141 -0.72 -12.78 -1.06
C VAL A 141 0.25 -11.60 -1.16
N PHE A 142 0.61 -10.95 -0.05
CA PHE A 142 1.43 -9.73 -0.09
C PHE A 142 2.87 -9.91 0.37
N ILE A 143 3.15 -10.83 1.32
CA ILE A 143 4.52 -11.06 1.84
C ILE A 143 5.26 -12.08 0.96
N LEU A 144 4.58 -13.10 0.44
CA LEU A 144 5.23 -14.11 -0.41
C LEU A 144 5.86 -13.51 -1.69
N PRO A 145 5.19 -12.59 -2.42
CA PRO A 145 5.80 -11.93 -3.57
C PRO A 145 7.07 -11.14 -3.22
N LEU A 146 7.12 -10.51 -2.04
CA LEU A 146 8.31 -9.76 -1.58
C LEU A 146 9.50 -10.70 -1.35
N ILE A 147 9.27 -11.85 -0.74
CA ILE A 147 10.33 -12.84 -0.49
C ILE A 147 10.83 -13.41 -1.83
N LEU A 148 9.94 -13.72 -2.77
CA LEU A 148 10.30 -14.19 -4.11
C LEU A 148 11.13 -13.16 -4.89
N GLU A 149 10.79 -11.89 -4.76
CA GLU A 149 11.52 -10.80 -5.39
C GLU A 149 12.95 -10.65 -4.84
N TRP A 150 13.16 -10.87 -3.54
CA TRP A 150 14.51 -10.90 -2.94
C TRP A 150 15.35 -12.07 -3.45
N ASN A 151 14.72 -13.15 -3.86
CA ASN A 151 15.37 -14.31 -4.46
C ASN A 151 15.66 -14.12 -5.97
N GLY A 152 15.39 -12.93 -6.53
CA GLY A 152 15.74 -12.60 -7.91
C GLY A 152 14.64 -12.89 -8.96
N PHE A 153 13.44 -13.27 -8.53
CA PHE A 153 12.30 -13.46 -9.44
C PHE A 153 11.63 -12.12 -9.80
N PHE A 154 12.25 -11.38 -10.72
CA PHE A 154 11.77 -10.06 -11.16
C PHE A 154 10.42 -10.07 -11.90
N VAL A 155 9.95 -11.22 -12.39
CA VAL A 155 8.63 -11.33 -13.06
C VAL A 155 7.48 -11.16 -12.05
N VAL A 156 7.71 -11.54 -10.78
CA VAL A 156 6.69 -11.48 -9.72
C VAL A 156 6.42 -10.02 -9.30
N SER A 157 7.40 -9.13 -9.47
CA SER A 157 7.24 -7.71 -9.17
C SER A 157 6.34 -6.96 -10.14
N GLN A 158 5.98 -7.58 -11.28
CA GLN A 158 5.04 -7.02 -12.26
C GLN A 158 3.56 -7.36 -12.00
N PHE A 159 3.31 -8.36 -11.16
CA PHE A 159 1.97 -8.82 -10.80
C PHE A 159 1.61 -8.54 -9.34
N SER A 160 2.52 -7.94 -8.57
CA SER A 160 2.33 -7.65 -7.15
C SER A 160 2.21 -6.14 -6.88
N LEU A 161 1.55 -5.79 -5.77
CA LEU A 161 1.49 -4.39 -5.29
C LEU A 161 2.88 -3.81 -4.97
N ASN A 162 3.91 -4.66 -4.87
CA ASN A 162 5.29 -4.28 -4.57
C ASN A 162 5.80 -3.21 -5.54
N GLY A 163 5.43 -3.26 -6.81
CA GLY A 163 5.83 -2.25 -7.79
C GLY A 163 5.39 -0.82 -7.40
N ILE A 164 4.20 -0.67 -6.80
CA ILE A 164 3.70 0.63 -6.32
C ILE A 164 4.36 1.03 -5.01
N LEU A 165 4.60 0.09 -4.10
CA LEU A 165 5.34 0.36 -2.86
C LEU A 165 6.81 0.74 -3.14
N GLU A 166 7.41 0.15 -4.17
CA GLU A 166 8.71 0.50 -4.76
C GLU A 166 8.54 1.43 -5.97
N THR A 167 7.80 2.53 -5.82
CA THR A 167 7.53 3.53 -6.88
C THR A 167 8.74 3.94 -7.70
N HIS A 168 9.92 4.00 -7.08
CA HIS A 168 11.20 4.22 -7.76
C HIS A 168 11.42 3.26 -8.95
N ARG A 169 11.14 1.97 -8.78
CA ARG A 169 11.35 0.94 -9.82
C ARG A 169 10.27 1.01 -10.89
N LEU A 170 9.03 1.32 -10.50
CA LEU A 170 7.96 1.60 -11.44
C LEU A 170 8.30 2.81 -12.33
N LEU A 171 8.85 3.87 -11.74
CA LEU A 171 9.26 5.08 -12.43
C LEU A 171 10.37 4.83 -13.46
N GLN A 172 11.27 3.87 -13.21
CA GLN A 172 12.30 3.46 -14.16
C GLN A 172 11.81 2.48 -15.23
N SER A 173 10.68 1.83 -15.02
CA SER A 173 10.13 0.87 -15.98
C SER A 173 9.64 1.55 -17.28
N SER A 174 9.44 0.75 -18.33
CA SER A 174 8.86 1.22 -19.59
C SER A 174 7.47 1.83 -19.40
N ASN A 175 7.13 2.84 -20.21
CA ASN A 175 5.84 3.53 -20.13
C ASN A 175 4.63 2.58 -20.24
N THR A 176 4.75 1.50 -21.00
CA THR A 176 3.69 0.47 -21.11
C THR A 176 3.43 -0.22 -19.77
N VAL A 177 4.48 -0.56 -19.03
CA VAL A 177 4.38 -1.22 -17.72
C VAL A 177 3.75 -0.28 -16.70
N LYS A 178 4.11 1.01 -16.72
CA LYS A 178 3.49 2.05 -15.87
C LYS A 178 1.98 2.16 -16.10
N VAL A 179 1.56 2.22 -17.36
CA VAL A 179 0.13 2.36 -17.71
C VAL A 179 -0.64 1.10 -17.31
N CYS A 180 -0.11 -0.09 -17.58
CA CYS A 180 -0.72 -1.35 -17.14
C CYS A 180 -0.87 -1.41 -15.62
N TYR A 181 0.16 -0.99 -14.86
CA TYR A 181 0.12 -0.92 -13.41
C TYR A 181 -0.96 0.03 -12.88
N ALA A 182 -1.05 1.23 -13.46
CA ALA A 182 -2.04 2.21 -13.08
C ALA A 182 -3.47 1.69 -13.31
N MET A 183 -3.73 1.06 -14.46
CA MET A 183 -5.05 0.50 -14.75
C MET A 183 -5.43 -0.63 -13.80
N MET A 184 -4.51 -1.57 -13.54
CA MET A 184 -4.76 -2.73 -12.69
C MET A 184 -4.94 -2.36 -11.22
N PHE A 185 -3.99 -1.62 -10.66
CA PHE A 185 -3.87 -1.47 -9.21
C PHE A 185 -4.40 -0.13 -8.68
N ILE A 186 -4.37 0.94 -9.48
CA ILE A 186 -4.87 2.26 -9.06
C ILE A 186 -6.37 2.41 -9.39
N ILE A 187 -6.84 1.79 -10.48
CA ILE A 187 -8.23 1.92 -10.93
C ILE A 187 -9.03 0.66 -10.59
N ALA A 188 -8.70 -0.49 -11.18
CA ALA A 188 -9.54 -1.68 -11.07
C ALA A 188 -9.66 -2.20 -9.63
N LEU A 189 -8.53 -2.31 -8.92
CA LEU A 189 -8.49 -2.89 -7.58
C LEU A 189 -9.29 -2.07 -6.55
N PRO A 190 -9.14 -0.73 -6.46
CA PRO A 190 -9.98 0.09 -5.59
C PRO A 190 -11.46 0.04 -5.98
N CYS A 191 -11.80 0.03 -7.28
CA CYS A 191 -13.18 -0.12 -7.74
C CYS A 191 -13.82 -1.44 -7.26
N VAL A 192 -13.09 -2.56 -7.35
CA VAL A 192 -13.56 -3.88 -6.85
C VAL A 192 -13.74 -3.85 -5.33
N CYS A 193 -12.82 -3.20 -4.60
CA CYS A 193 -12.95 -3.04 -3.15
C CYS A 193 -14.18 -2.21 -2.78
N ILE A 194 -14.39 -1.06 -3.41
CA ILE A 194 -15.55 -0.18 -3.18
C ILE A 194 -16.85 -0.91 -3.51
N TRP A 195 -16.90 -1.65 -4.63
CA TRP A 195 -18.04 -2.47 -4.99
C TRP A 195 -18.34 -3.55 -3.94
N SER A 196 -17.29 -4.24 -3.46
CA SER A 196 -17.40 -5.23 -2.40
C SER A 196 -17.95 -4.64 -1.10
N PHE A 197 -17.44 -3.48 -0.67
CA PHE A 197 -17.95 -2.75 0.49
C PHE A 197 -19.41 -2.35 0.31
N HIS A 198 -19.78 -1.86 -0.88
CA HIS A 198 -21.14 -1.46 -1.18
C HIS A 198 -22.11 -2.67 -1.19
N LYS A 199 -21.70 -3.81 -1.72
CA LYS A 199 -22.46 -5.07 -1.68
C LYS A 199 -22.66 -5.55 -0.25
N THR A 200 -21.61 -5.54 0.57
CA THR A 200 -21.67 -5.90 1.99
C THR A 200 -22.60 -4.98 2.79
N CYS A 201 -22.68 -3.70 2.43
CA CYS A 201 -23.62 -2.75 3.02
C CYS A 201 -25.08 -2.94 2.56
N LYS A 202 -25.32 -3.41 1.32
CA LYS A 202 -26.68 -3.62 0.78
C LYS A 202 -27.29 -4.99 1.11
N GLY A 203 -26.48 -6.02 1.33
CA GLY A 203 -26.92 -7.41 1.58
C GLY A 203 -27.61 -7.68 2.93
N SER A 204 -28.20 -6.66 3.55
CA SER A 204 -29.02 -6.79 4.77
C SER A 204 -30.48 -6.50 4.43
N ARG A 205 -31.07 -7.38 3.62
CA ARG A 205 -32.52 -7.58 3.53
C ARG A 205 -32.78 -9.06 3.74
#